data_AF-A0A2U1NXT9-F1
#
_entry.id   AF-A0A2U1NXT9-F1
#
_cell.length_a   1.000
_cell.length_b   1.000
_cell.length_c   1.000
_cell.angle_alpha   90.00
_cell.angle_beta   90.00
_cell.angle_gamma   90.00
#
_symmetry.space_group_name_H-M   'P 1'
#
loop_
_entity.id
_entity.type
_entity.pdbx_description
1 polymer ?
#
loop_
_entity_poly.entity_id
_entity_poly.type
_entity_poly.pdbx_seq_one_letter_code
_entity_poly.pdbx_strand_id
1 'polypeptide(L)'
;MSTLSMKKTIFVQSSTIVLVLISISHIVAYCSSEEVIALLDWKASLQHQNNNSVLSSWTFSNQTIPTISPCNWYGVSCNSDGTITRLNLSSSSLTGTLYSFSFSSFPNLTHFDLSENNFYGIIPPAIGNLSKLVLLDFNVNHFYGIIPLEIRLLENLETLYLDTNQLNGSIPLDICHFTFLYDLDLSVNSFSGAIPLCLGNLTNLGVLYLDSNQLSGSIPYELGNLTMLNELILSINNLNGPIPHTLGNLSKLRALKLFNNRIDGPIPPELEIQKMLTSIIILAIKCLNANPEMRPTMYDVSQQISAICADCF
;
A
#
# COMPACT_ATOMS: atom_id res chain seq x y z
N MET A 1 35.32 80.80 -32.46
CA MET A 1 36.62 80.59 -31.79
C MET A 1 36.37 79.90 -30.47
N SER A 2 37.09 78.78 -30.26
CA SER A 2 37.38 78.08 -29.01
C SER A 2 36.23 77.66 -28.07
N THR A 3 35.91 76.38 -28.22
CA THR A 3 35.49 75.40 -27.21
C THR A 3 36.05 75.62 -25.80
N LEU A 4 35.17 75.61 -24.78
CA LEU A 4 35.54 75.36 -23.38
C LEU A 4 35.40 73.84 -23.11
N SER A 5 36.53 73.21 -22.78
CA SER A 5 36.63 71.85 -22.27
C SER A 5 37.22 71.93 -20.87
N MET A 6 36.54 71.37 -19.86
CA MET A 6 37.22 70.79 -18.69
C MET A 6 36.31 69.88 -17.86
N LYS A 7 36.56 68.57 -18.03
CA LYS A 7 36.67 67.49 -17.03
C LYS A 7 35.54 67.30 -16.00
N LYS A 8 34.66 66.32 -16.28
CA LYS A 8 33.99 65.50 -15.26
C LYS A 8 34.98 64.45 -14.74
N THR A 9 35.29 64.50 -13.45
CA THR A 9 36.03 63.46 -12.72
C THR A 9 35.09 62.29 -12.45
N ILE A 10 35.37 61.12 -13.05
CA ILE A 10 34.66 59.87 -12.76
C ILE A 10 35.41 59.18 -11.62
N PHE A 11 34.75 58.96 -10.48
CA PHE A 11 35.22 58.08 -9.43
C PHE A 11 35.01 56.63 -9.89
N VAL A 12 36.10 55.89 -10.09
CA VAL A 12 36.06 54.43 -10.28
C VAL A 12 36.18 53.81 -8.90
N GLN A 13 35.10 53.24 -8.36
CA GLN A 13 35.18 52.33 -7.22
C GLN A 13 35.72 50.98 -7.73
N SER A 14 36.95 50.66 -7.37
CA SER A 14 37.54 49.33 -7.53
C SER A 14 37.02 48.43 -6.42
N SER A 15 36.05 47.57 -6.71
CA SER A 15 35.67 46.48 -5.81
C SER A 15 36.52 45.24 -6.13
N THR A 16 37.47 44.95 -5.25
CA THR A 16 38.29 43.74 -5.26
C THR A 16 37.40 42.51 -5.00
N ILE A 17 37.32 41.60 -5.98
CA ILE A 17 36.66 40.30 -5.82
C ILE A 17 37.60 39.40 -4.99
N VAL A 18 37.20 39.08 -3.76
CA VAL A 18 37.85 38.06 -2.93
C VAL A 18 37.28 36.70 -3.34
N LEU A 19 38.06 35.95 -4.13
CA LEU A 19 37.82 34.53 -4.39
C LEU A 19 38.17 33.73 -3.14
N VAL A 20 37.16 33.36 -2.36
CA VAL A 20 37.31 32.38 -1.27
C VAL A 20 37.40 31.00 -1.90
N LEU A 21 38.59 30.41 -1.87
CA LEU A 21 38.81 29.00 -2.21
C LEU A 21 38.14 28.15 -1.13
N ILE A 22 36.98 27.57 -1.44
CA ILE A 22 36.34 26.56 -0.60
C ILE A 22 37.20 25.29 -0.69
N SER A 23 37.92 25.00 0.38
CA SER A 23 38.63 23.73 0.57
C SER A 23 37.60 22.61 0.68
N ILE A 24 37.54 21.74 -0.33
CA ILE A 24 36.78 20.49 -0.29
C ILE A 24 37.49 19.57 0.70
N SER A 25 37.08 19.64 1.96
CA SER A 25 37.44 18.67 2.99
C SER A 25 36.21 17.78 3.19
N HIS A 26 36.41 16.50 2.87
CA HIS A 26 35.56 15.33 3.09
C HIS A 26 34.08 15.59 3.40
N ILE A 27 33.23 15.35 2.39
CA ILE A 27 31.79 15.16 2.56
C ILE A 27 31.61 13.91 3.44
N VAL A 28 31.45 14.12 4.74
CA VAL A 28 30.77 13.18 5.62
C VAL A 28 29.28 13.37 5.32
N ALA A 29 28.60 12.29 4.94
CA ALA A 29 27.18 12.31 4.62
C ALA A 29 26.39 12.86 5.82
N TYR A 30 25.74 14.00 5.64
CA TYR A 30 24.86 14.60 6.62
C TYR A 30 23.55 13.79 6.64
N CYS A 31 23.30 13.03 7.71
CA CYS A 31 21.93 12.67 8.04
C CYS A 31 21.15 13.98 8.22
N SER A 32 20.01 14.13 7.56
CA SER A 32 19.23 15.36 7.71
C SER A 32 18.71 15.43 9.14
N SER A 33 18.96 16.53 9.85
CA SER A 33 18.39 16.76 11.18
C SER A 33 16.86 16.70 11.18
N GLU A 34 16.24 16.88 10.01
CA GLU A 34 14.79 16.89 9.79
C GLU A 34 14.16 15.50 9.96
N GLU A 35 14.74 14.43 9.39
CA GLU A 35 14.24 13.05 9.55
C GLU A 35 14.26 12.61 11.01
N VAL A 36 15.34 12.94 11.73
CA VAL A 36 15.51 12.64 13.16
C VAL A 36 14.45 13.36 13.99
N ILE A 37 14.26 14.66 13.77
CA ILE A 37 13.25 15.46 14.49
C ILE A 37 11.85 14.95 14.17
N ALA A 38 11.53 14.70 12.90
CA ALA A 38 10.22 14.20 12.47
C ALA A 38 9.85 12.87 13.14
N LEU A 39 10.79 11.92 13.23
CA LEU A 39 10.55 10.63 13.91
C LEU A 39 10.38 10.80 15.42
N LEU A 40 11.15 11.68 16.06
CA LEU A 40 11.04 11.91 17.51
C LEU A 40 9.75 12.66 17.88
N ASP A 41 9.35 13.65 17.08
CA ASP A 41 8.08 14.35 17.24
C ASP A 41 6.90 13.40 17.05
N TRP A 42 6.95 12.53 16.03
CA TRP A 42 5.93 11.51 15.83
C TRP A 42 5.90 10.51 16.99
N LYS A 43 7.06 10.01 17.44
CA LYS A 43 7.16 9.14 18.63
C LYS A 43 6.53 9.77 19.86
N ALA A 44 6.75 11.06 20.09
CA ALA A 44 6.16 11.78 21.23
C ALA A 44 4.63 11.88 21.16
N SER A 45 4.05 11.77 19.95
CA SER A 45 2.59 11.74 19.74
C SER A 45 1.95 10.36 19.95
N LEU A 46 2.73 9.27 19.99
CA LEU A 46 2.22 7.91 20.16
C LEU A 46 1.84 7.64 21.62
N GLN A 47 0.72 6.95 21.82
CA GLN A 47 0.19 6.61 23.14
C GLN A 47 1.00 5.48 23.80
N HIS A 48 0.98 5.44 25.15
CA HIS A 48 1.51 4.34 25.97
C HIS A 48 2.99 3.97 25.77
N GLN A 49 3.86 4.93 25.45
CA GLN A 49 5.32 4.77 25.38
C GLN A 49 6.00 4.60 26.78
N ASN A 50 5.47 3.77 27.68
CA ASN A 50 6.07 3.56 29.01
C ASN A 50 7.20 2.52 28.98
N ASN A 51 8.39 2.93 29.44
CA ASN A 51 9.65 2.25 29.86
C ASN A 51 10.19 0.99 29.15
N ASN A 52 9.41 0.24 28.39
CA ASN A 52 9.83 -0.88 27.53
C ASN A 52 9.29 -0.68 26.10
N SER A 53 9.30 0.56 25.59
CA SER A 53 8.85 0.79 24.21
C SER A 53 9.88 0.23 23.23
N VAL A 54 9.38 -0.43 22.18
CA VAL A 54 10.19 -0.92 21.06
C VAL A 54 10.99 0.20 20.38
N LEU A 55 10.51 1.45 20.53
CA LEU A 55 11.16 2.67 20.08
C LEU A 55 12.22 3.21 21.06
N SER A 56 12.67 2.43 22.05
CA SER A 56 13.68 2.86 23.03
C SER A 56 15.00 3.31 22.40
N SER A 57 15.36 2.80 21.22
CA SER A 57 16.55 3.24 20.48
C SER A 57 16.39 4.65 19.86
N TRP A 58 15.16 5.14 19.68
CA TRP A 58 14.86 6.45 19.09
C TRP A 58 15.13 7.54 20.12
N THR A 59 16.38 7.99 20.21
CA THR A 59 16.82 8.99 21.19
C THR A 59 17.90 9.89 20.60
N PHE A 60 18.14 11.04 21.23
CA PHE A 60 19.22 11.92 20.81
C PHE A 60 20.63 11.34 21.09
N SER A 61 20.76 10.34 21.96
CA SER A 61 22.03 9.91 22.57
C SER A 61 22.87 11.11 23.09
N ASN A 62 24.07 10.90 23.65
CA ASN A 62 24.93 12.03 24.08
C ASN A 62 25.57 12.78 22.88
N GLN A 63 24.96 12.69 21.70
CA GLN A 63 25.43 13.24 20.44
C GLN A 63 24.73 14.57 20.16
N THR A 64 25.42 15.49 19.48
CA THR A 64 24.81 16.72 19.00
C THR A 64 23.91 16.40 17.80
N ILE A 65 22.80 17.13 17.63
CA ILE A 65 21.82 16.94 16.54
C ILE A 65 22.46 16.63 15.16
N PRO A 66 23.50 17.36 14.68
CA PRO A 66 24.10 17.08 13.37
C PRO A 66 24.91 15.76 13.28
N THR A 67 25.09 15.03 14.38
CA THR A 67 25.87 13.78 14.44
C THR A 67 25.02 12.53 14.69
N ILE A 68 23.71 12.70 14.90
CA ILE A 68 22.80 11.58 15.17
C ILE A 68 22.44 10.91 13.85
N SER A 69 22.65 9.60 13.79
CA SER A 69 22.17 8.77 12.69
C SER A 69 20.98 7.92 13.16
N PRO A 70 19.80 8.04 12.53
CA PRO A 70 18.63 7.22 12.83
C PRO A 70 18.77 5.80 12.25
N CYS A 71 19.80 5.52 11.47
CA CYS A 71 19.96 4.26 10.73
C CYS A 71 20.17 3.03 11.62
N ASN A 72 20.50 3.24 12.90
CA ASN A 72 20.60 2.19 13.92
C ASN A 72 19.34 2.09 14.80
N TRP A 73 18.34 2.92 14.54
CA TRP A 73 17.10 2.88 15.28
C TRP A 73 16.26 1.68 14.86
N TYR A 74 15.55 1.08 15.82
CA TYR A 74 14.59 0.03 15.57
C TYR A 74 13.65 0.41 14.42
N GLY A 75 13.53 -0.48 13.44
CA GLY A 75 12.66 -0.30 12.30
C GLY A 75 13.16 0.66 11.22
N VAL A 76 14.31 1.32 11.39
CA VAL A 76 14.83 2.27 10.41
C VAL A 76 15.92 1.62 9.57
N SER A 77 15.85 1.79 8.25
CA SER A 77 16.95 1.46 7.34
C SER A 77 17.26 2.64 6.41
N CYS A 78 18.55 2.87 6.21
CA CYS A 78 19.04 3.97 5.39
C CYS A 78 19.74 3.50 4.11
N ASN A 79 19.86 4.38 3.14
CA ASN A 79 20.76 4.20 2.00
C ASN A 79 22.22 4.54 2.35
N SER A 80 23.12 4.46 1.37
CA SER A 80 24.54 4.81 1.51
C SER A 80 24.79 6.23 1.99
N ASP A 81 23.85 7.14 1.73
CA ASP A 81 23.93 8.56 2.10
C ASP A 81 23.37 8.83 3.50
N GLY A 82 22.89 7.79 4.21
CA GLY A 82 22.36 7.90 5.57
C GLY A 82 20.93 8.45 5.66
N THR A 83 20.22 8.61 4.53
CA THR A 83 18.79 9.02 4.52
C THR A 83 17.88 7.81 4.66
N ILE A 84 16.72 7.99 5.28
CA ILE A 84 15.79 6.91 5.59
C ILE A 84 15.11 6.44 4.31
N THR A 85 15.18 5.14 4.06
CA THR A 85 14.56 4.49 2.90
C THR A 85 13.53 3.45 3.28
N ARG A 86 13.58 2.90 4.49
CA ARG A 86 12.58 1.96 5.00
C ARG A 86 12.27 2.29 6.46
N LEU A 87 10.98 2.29 6.77
CA LEU A 87 10.45 2.39 8.11
C LEU A 87 9.52 1.19 8.32
N ASN A 88 9.97 0.21 9.10
CA ASN A 88 9.23 -0.99 9.47
C ASN A 88 9.00 -1.00 10.98
N LEU A 89 7.77 -0.74 11.38
CA LEU A 89 7.31 -0.82 12.77
C LEU A 89 6.21 -1.86 12.90
N SER A 90 6.22 -2.90 12.07
CA SER A 90 5.24 -3.97 12.12
C SER A 90 5.21 -4.65 13.49
N SER A 91 4.06 -5.21 13.88
CA SER A 91 3.91 -6.06 15.07
C SER A 91 4.46 -5.43 16.37
N SER A 92 4.37 -4.10 16.49
CA SER A 92 5.07 -3.33 17.52
C SER A 92 4.17 -2.86 18.66
N SER A 93 2.88 -3.24 18.62
CA SER A 93 1.84 -2.82 19.58
C SER A 93 1.73 -1.31 19.74
N LEU A 94 2.17 -0.54 18.73
CA LEU A 94 2.11 0.92 18.74
C LEU A 94 0.66 1.38 18.64
N THR A 95 0.33 2.43 19.38
CA THR A 95 -1.00 3.03 19.39
C THR A 95 -0.86 4.52 19.10
N GLY A 96 -1.64 5.04 18.17
CA GLY A 96 -1.56 6.46 17.80
C GLY A 96 -2.15 6.73 16.42
N THR A 97 -1.80 7.89 15.85
CA THR A 97 -2.28 8.31 14.53
C THR A 97 -1.12 8.72 13.64
N LEU A 98 -1.39 8.87 12.35
CA LEU A 98 -0.45 9.44 11.38
C LEU A 98 -0.55 10.97 11.27
N TYR A 99 -1.41 11.64 12.04
CA TYR A 99 -1.63 13.08 11.93
C TYR A 99 -0.35 13.91 12.18
N SER A 100 0.48 13.48 13.12
CA SER A 100 1.76 14.13 13.47
C SER A 100 2.96 13.55 12.71
N PHE A 101 2.75 12.61 11.79
CA PHE A 101 3.84 12.08 10.97
C PHE A 101 4.15 13.07 9.84
N SER A 102 5.38 13.61 9.84
CA SER A 102 5.81 14.59 8.84
C SER A 102 6.25 13.89 7.55
N PHE A 103 5.29 13.51 6.69
CA PHE A 103 5.55 12.80 5.43
C PHE A 103 6.59 13.50 4.53
N SER A 104 6.58 14.84 4.47
CA SER A 104 7.55 15.63 3.68
C SER A 104 9.00 15.47 4.13
N SER A 105 9.23 15.03 5.38
CA SER A 105 10.58 14.83 5.91
C SER A 105 11.25 13.55 5.43
N PHE A 106 10.52 12.66 4.72
CA PHE A 106 11.05 11.38 4.25
C PHE A 106 10.99 11.23 2.72
N PRO A 107 11.67 12.11 1.95
CA PRO A 107 11.58 12.12 0.48
C PRO A 107 12.22 10.89 -0.21
N ASN A 108 12.98 10.09 0.54
CA ASN A 108 13.64 8.88 0.07
C ASN A 108 12.96 7.58 0.56
N LEU A 109 11.83 7.67 1.27
CA LEU A 109 11.15 6.51 1.79
C LEU A 109 10.58 5.67 0.64
N THR A 110 10.96 4.39 0.64
CA THR A 110 10.52 3.39 -0.35
C THR A 110 9.63 2.33 0.27
N HIS A 111 9.78 2.03 1.55
CA HIS A 111 8.97 1.04 2.25
C HIS A 111 8.47 1.62 3.56
N PHE A 112 7.16 1.61 3.74
CA PHE A 112 6.51 2.06 4.95
C PHE A 112 5.56 0.98 5.44
N ASP A 113 5.95 0.33 6.53
CA ASP A 113 5.26 -0.81 7.10
C ASP A 113 4.90 -0.51 8.56
N LEU A 114 3.59 -0.42 8.82
CA LEU A 114 2.96 -0.26 10.13
C LEU A 114 1.99 -1.40 10.44
N SER A 115 2.09 -2.52 9.72
CA SER A 115 1.23 -3.69 9.87
C SER A 115 1.12 -4.17 11.31
N GLU A 116 -0.01 -4.78 11.67
CA GLU A 116 -0.21 -5.44 12.97
C GLU A 116 0.07 -4.52 14.18
N ASN A 117 -0.60 -3.36 14.20
CA ASN A 117 -0.52 -2.39 15.29
C ASN A 117 -1.92 -1.90 15.70
N ASN A 118 -1.97 -0.86 16.54
CA ASN A 118 -3.21 -0.22 16.98
C ASN A 118 -3.30 1.22 16.45
N PHE A 119 -2.81 1.49 15.24
CA PHE A 119 -2.94 2.82 14.62
C PHE A 119 -4.40 3.06 14.23
N TYR A 120 -4.88 4.27 14.49
CA TYR A 120 -6.24 4.70 14.18
C TYR A 120 -6.23 6.11 13.57
N GLY A 121 -7.41 6.57 13.13
CA GLY A 121 -7.54 7.83 12.41
C GLY A 121 -7.65 7.61 10.91
N ILE A 122 -7.63 8.70 10.16
CA ILE A 122 -7.61 8.66 8.70
C ILE A 122 -6.18 8.45 8.18
N ILE A 123 -6.04 7.90 6.98
CA ILE A 123 -4.80 8.00 6.21
C ILE A 123 -4.68 9.46 5.72
N PRO A 124 -3.66 10.23 6.17
CA PRO A 124 -3.58 11.66 5.83
C PRO A 124 -3.29 11.87 4.33
N PRO A 125 -3.91 12.88 3.67
CA PRO A 125 -3.58 13.27 2.29
C PRO A 125 -2.09 13.50 2.03
N ALA A 126 -1.34 13.93 3.05
CA ALA A 126 0.11 14.11 2.99
C ALA A 126 0.89 12.81 2.68
N ILE A 127 0.26 11.63 2.71
CA ILE A 127 0.86 10.38 2.23
C ILE A 127 1.41 10.52 0.80
N GLY A 128 0.77 11.34 -0.05
CA GLY A 128 1.21 11.61 -1.41
C GLY A 128 2.59 12.29 -1.51
N ASN A 129 3.16 12.78 -0.40
CA ASN A 129 4.51 13.32 -0.38
C ASN A 129 5.60 12.22 -0.47
N LEU A 130 5.25 10.95 -0.23
CA LEU A 130 6.16 9.80 -0.30
C LEU A 130 6.29 9.28 -1.74
N SER A 131 6.64 10.13 -2.70
CA SER A 131 6.61 9.79 -4.14
C SER A 131 7.51 8.62 -4.58
N LYS A 132 8.45 8.19 -3.73
CA LYS A 132 9.35 7.04 -3.99
C LYS A 132 8.86 5.74 -3.37
N LEU A 133 7.66 5.72 -2.78
CA LEU A 133 7.14 4.55 -2.11
C LEU A 133 6.88 3.41 -3.11
N VAL A 134 7.36 2.23 -2.74
CA VAL A 134 7.24 0.96 -3.45
C VAL A 134 6.33 0.01 -2.69
N LEU A 135 6.42 0.01 -1.35
CA LEU A 135 5.58 -0.79 -0.47
C LEU A 135 4.94 0.09 0.59
N LEU A 136 3.60 0.01 0.68
CA LEU A 136 2.80 0.56 1.77
C LEU A 136 2.01 -0.56 2.43
N ASP A 137 2.32 -0.86 3.68
CA ASP A 137 1.63 -1.89 4.44
C ASP A 137 1.10 -1.31 5.76
N PHE A 138 -0.21 -1.08 5.80
CA PHE A 138 -0.95 -0.61 6.97
C PHE A 138 -1.98 -1.66 7.41
N ASN A 139 -1.81 -2.93 7.06
CA ASN A 139 -2.78 -3.95 7.40
C ASN A 139 -2.94 -4.15 8.92
N VAL A 140 -4.04 -4.78 9.32
CA VAL A 140 -4.32 -5.16 10.72
C VAL A 140 -4.12 -3.98 11.68
N ASN A 141 -4.94 -2.95 11.48
CA ASN A 141 -4.96 -1.72 12.27
C ASN A 141 -6.42 -1.24 12.47
N HIS A 142 -6.60 0.02 12.88
CA HIS A 142 -7.89 0.66 13.10
C HIS A 142 -8.05 1.94 12.26
N PHE A 143 -7.41 2.01 11.09
CA PHE A 143 -7.59 3.14 10.17
C PHE A 143 -9.03 3.21 9.66
N TYR A 144 -9.61 4.40 9.60
CA TYR A 144 -10.98 4.63 9.13
C TYR A 144 -11.06 5.77 8.13
N GLY A 145 -12.24 5.93 7.51
CA GLY A 145 -12.47 6.93 6.48
C GLY A 145 -12.08 6.43 5.10
N ILE A 146 -11.91 7.34 4.14
CA ILE A 146 -11.62 7.00 2.75
C ILE A 146 -10.11 6.90 2.49
N ILE A 147 -9.73 6.17 1.43
CA ILE A 147 -8.40 6.31 0.84
C ILE A 147 -8.31 7.71 0.21
N PRO A 148 -7.32 8.55 0.57
CA PRO A 148 -7.20 9.92 0.05
C PRO A 148 -6.85 9.91 -1.44
N LEU A 149 -7.32 10.91 -2.21
CA LEU A 149 -7.04 11.01 -3.65
C LEU A 149 -5.54 11.20 -3.95
N GLU A 150 -4.80 11.77 -3.00
CA GLU A 150 -3.37 12.00 -3.09
C GLU A 150 -2.56 10.71 -3.13
N ILE A 151 -3.18 9.56 -2.84
CA ILE A 151 -2.56 8.25 -3.04
C ILE A 151 -2.05 8.08 -4.48
N ARG A 152 -2.70 8.72 -5.48
CA ARG A 152 -2.27 8.68 -6.90
C ARG A 152 -0.84 9.15 -7.13
N LEU A 153 -0.26 9.92 -6.20
CA LEU A 153 1.10 10.46 -6.30
C LEU A 153 2.16 9.39 -6.00
N LEU A 154 1.77 8.22 -5.50
CA LEU A 154 2.63 7.08 -5.23
C LEU A 154 2.84 6.23 -6.50
N GLU A 155 3.38 6.84 -7.55
CA GLU A 155 3.45 6.23 -8.89
C GLU A 155 4.33 4.98 -8.97
N ASN A 156 5.25 4.79 -8.01
CA ASN A 156 6.19 3.66 -7.93
C ASN A 156 5.67 2.47 -7.11
N LEU A 157 4.42 2.51 -6.66
CA LEU A 157 3.88 1.51 -5.74
C LEU A 157 3.72 0.15 -6.43
N GLU A 158 4.32 -0.88 -5.83
CA GLU A 158 4.25 -2.29 -6.24
C GLU A 158 3.34 -3.09 -5.31
N THR A 159 3.27 -2.71 -4.03
CA THR A 159 2.48 -3.40 -3.00
C THR A 159 1.69 -2.39 -2.17
N LEU A 160 0.38 -2.62 -2.08
CA LEU A 160 -0.53 -1.83 -1.24
C LEU A 160 -1.40 -2.77 -0.38
N TYR A 161 -1.13 -2.81 0.92
CA TYR A 161 -1.93 -3.54 1.90
C TYR A 161 -2.61 -2.58 2.85
N LEU A 162 -3.93 -2.52 2.77
CA LEU A 162 -4.80 -1.76 3.65
C LEU A 162 -5.86 -2.66 4.30
N ASP A 163 -5.69 -3.97 4.21
CA ASP A 163 -6.66 -4.95 4.70
C ASP A 163 -6.82 -4.93 6.22
N THR A 164 -7.90 -5.52 6.71
CA THR A 164 -8.18 -5.65 8.14
C THR A 164 -8.14 -4.30 8.87
N ASN A 165 -8.94 -3.35 8.36
CA ASN A 165 -9.08 -2.00 8.87
C ASN A 165 -10.59 -1.60 8.91
N GLN A 166 -10.88 -0.31 9.10
CA GLN A 166 -12.23 0.26 9.14
C GLN A 166 -12.44 1.29 8.01
N LEU A 167 -11.68 1.16 6.91
CA LEU A 167 -11.77 2.06 5.76
C LEU A 167 -13.13 1.90 5.06
N ASN A 168 -13.64 2.99 4.50
CA ASN A 168 -14.98 3.05 3.91
C ASN A 168 -15.02 3.93 2.65
N GLY A 169 -16.24 4.16 2.14
CA GLY A 169 -16.45 4.85 0.88
C GLY A 169 -16.21 3.93 -0.33
N SER A 170 -16.07 4.52 -1.51
CA SER A 170 -15.74 3.77 -2.73
C SER A 170 -14.23 3.58 -2.87
N ILE A 171 -13.82 2.48 -3.49
CA ILE A 171 -12.45 2.32 -3.98
C ILE A 171 -12.18 3.45 -4.99
N PRO A 172 -11.21 4.36 -4.75
CA PRO A 172 -11.02 5.52 -5.60
C PRO A 172 -10.42 5.13 -6.95
N LEU A 173 -10.82 5.85 -8.01
CA LEU A 173 -10.25 5.67 -9.36
C LEU A 173 -8.76 5.99 -9.39
N ASP A 174 -8.27 6.75 -8.42
CA ASP A 174 -6.89 7.15 -8.25
C ASP A 174 -5.92 5.95 -8.10
N ILE A 175 -6.38 4.80 -7.58
CA ILE A 175 -5.58 3.56 -7.50
C ILE A 175 -5.13 3.07 -8.89
N CYS A 176 -5.87 3.43 -9.95
CA CYS A 176 -5.54 3.04 -11.31
C CYS A 176 -4.29 3.74 -11.89
N HIS A 177 -3.62 4.62 -11.13
CA HIS A 177 -2.35 5.23 -11.52
C HIS A 177 -1.13 4.35 -11.20
N PHE A 178 -1.29 3.30 -10.38
CA PHE A 178 -0.18 2.46 -9.94
C PHE A 178 0.20 1.43 -11.00
N THR A 179 0.84 1.88 -12.08
CA THR A 179 1.18 1.02 -13.21
C THR A 179 2.15 -0.12 -12.86
N PHE A 180 2.89 -0.01 -11.76
CA PHE A 180 3.79 -1.05 -11.23
C PHE A 180 3.12 -1.98 -10.20
N LEU A 181 1.86 -1.72 -9.83
CA LEU A 181 1.19 -2.47 -8.77
C LEU A 181 1.08 -3.96 -9.15
N TYR A 182 1.61 -4.79 -8.27
CA TYR A 182 1.56 -6.24 -8.36
C TYR A 182 0.59 -6.81 -7.33
N ASP A 183 0.58 -6.26 -6.12
CA ASP A 183 -0.22 -6.77 -5.01
C ASP A 183 -1.11 -5.69 -4.41
N LEU A 184 -2.43 -5.94 -4.41
CA LEU A 184 -3.44 -5.04 -3.87
C LEU A 184 -4.38 -5.81 -2.94
N ASP A 185 -4.27 -5.54 -1.65
CA ASP A 185 -5.17 -6.07 -0.64
C ASP A 185 -5.95 -4.95 0.06
N LEU A 186 -7.25 -4.92 -0.20
CA LEU A 186 -8.24 -4.03 0.44
C LEU A 186 -9.30 -4.84 1.21
N SER A 187 -9.04 -6.11 1.47
CA SER A 187 -10.00 -7.02 2.09
C SER A 187 -10.32 -6.61 3.54
N VAL A 188 -11.42 -7.13 4.09
CA VAL A 188 -11.79 -6.95 5.51
C VAL A 188 -11.85 -5.46 5.90
N ASN A 189 -12.68 -4.71 5.18
CA ASN A 189 -12.93 -3.29 5.38
C ASN A 189 -14.44 -2.99 5.20
N SER A 190 -14.81 -1.73 5.07
CA SER A 190 -16.18 -1.27 4.79
C SER A 190 -16.30 -0.54 3.45
N PHE A 191 -15.49 -0.91 2.44
CA PHE A 191 -15.60 -0.35 1.10
C PHE A 191 -16.95 -0.70 0.46
N SER A 192 -17.53 0.25 -0.27
CA SER A 192 -18.85 0.18 -0.88
C SER A 192 -18.81 0.70 -2.33
N GLY A 193 -19.96 0.68 -3.02
CA GLY A 193 -20.01 1.06 -4.44
C GLY A 193 -19.48 -0.04 -5.35
N ALA A 194 -19.17 0.30 -6.61
CA ALA A 194 -18.72 -0.66 -7.62
C ALA A 194 -17.20 -0.84 -7.61
N ILE A 195 -16.74 -2.00 -8.08
CA ILE A 195 -15.34 -2.23 -8.43
C ILE A 195 -14.99 -1.29 -9.60
N PRO A 196 -13.94 -0.44 -9.48
CA PRO A 196 -13.55 0.47 -10.56
C PRO A 196 -13.19 -0.28 -11.84
N LEU A 197 -13.80 0.11 -12.96
CA LEU A 197 -13.51 -0.47 -14.29
C LEU A 197 -12.03 -0.32 -14.67
N CYS A 198 -11.41 0.79 -14.24
CA CYS A 198 -10.01 1.09 -14.54
C CYS A 198 -9.02 0.15 -13.85
N LEU A 199 -9.42 -0.69 -12.90
CA LEU A 199 -8.53 -1.73 -12.35
C LEU A 199 -8.04 -2.68 -13.45
N GLY A 200 -8.82 -2.89 -14.52
CA GLY A 200 -8.39 -3.65 -15.68
C GLY A 200 -7.21 -3.06 -16.47
N ASN A 201 -6.78 -1.82 -16.15
CA ASN A 201 -5.60 -1.21 -16.76
C ASN A 201 -4.30 -1.55 -16.02
N LEU A 202 -4.37 -2.14 -14.83
CA LEU A 202 -3.20 -2.48 -14.00
C LEU A 202 -2.60 -3.82 -14.45
N THR A 203 -2.07 -3.89 -15.67
CA THR A 203 -1.68 -5.16 -16.30
C THR A 203 -0.57 -5.94 -15.60
N ASN A 204 0.13 -5.32 -14.65
CA ASN A 204 1.13 -5.97 -13.79
C ASN A 204 0.53 -6.68 -12.57
N LEU A 205 -0.76 -6.45 -12.27
CA LEU A 205 -1.41 -6.96 -11.07
C LEU A 205 -1.42 -8.49 -11.06
N GLY A 206 -0.82 -9.07 -10.03
CA GLY A 206 -0.74 -10.50 -9.77
C GLY A 206 -1.73 -10.97 -8.71
N VAL A 207 -2.09 -10.10 -7.77
CA VAL A 207 -2.97 -10.42 -6.64
C VAL A 207 -3.96 -9.27 -6.45
N LEU A 208 -5.25 -9.61 -6.35
CA LEU A 208 -6.32 -8.66 -6.09
C LEU A 208 -7.31 -9.22 -5.07
N TYR A 209 -7.23 -8.72 -3.84
CA TYR A 209 -8.12 -9.09 -2.74
C TYR A 209 -9.02 -7.91 -2.38
N LEU A 210 -10.33 -8.12 -2.58
CA LEU A 210 -11.39 -7.16 -2.28
C LEU A 210 -12.50 -7.79 -1.43
N ASP A 211 -12.27 -8.98 -0.87
CA ASP A 211 -13.28 -9.70 -0.12
C ASP A 211 -13.64 -9.05 1.20
N SER A 212 -14.74 -9.51 1.81
CA SER A 212 -15.16 -9.07 3.14
C SER A 212 -15.36 -7.54 3.21
N ASN A 213 -16.09 -7.02 2.22
CA ASN A 213 -16.44 -5.62 2.07
C ASN A 213 -17.96 -5.48 1.75
N GLN A 214 -18.39 -4.29 1.35
CA GLN A 214 -19.78 -3.97 0.98
C GLN A 214 -19.90 -3.61 -0.51
N LEU A 215 -18.96 -4.06 -1.36
CA LEU A 215 -18.94 -3.76 -2.79
C LEU A 215 -20.17 -4.33 -3.49
N SER A 216 -20.64 -3.64 -4.52
CA SER A 216 -21.92 -3.89 -5.20
C SER A 216 -21.79 -3.69 -6.72
N GLY A 217 -22.86 -3.99 -7.46
CA GLY A 217 -22.82 -3.95 -8.93
C GLY A 217 -22.13 -5.19 -9.52
N SER A 218 -21.89 -5.17 -10.83
CA SER A 218 -21.30 -6.28 -11.56
C SER A 218 -19.78 -6.34 -11.44
N ILE A 219 -19.22 -7.54 -11.54
CA ILE A 219 -17.78 -7.73 -11.75
C ILE A 219 -17.42 -7.10 -13.13
N PRO A 220 -16.47 -6.16 -13.20
CA PRO A 220 -16.07 -5.53 -14.47
C PRO A 220 -15.50 -6.54 -15.46
N TYR A 221 -15.89 -6.44 -16.74
CA TYR A 221 -15.31 -7.29 -17.78
C TYR A 221 -13.84 -6.94 -18.04
N GLU A 222 -13.44 -5.70 -17.73
CA GLU A 222 -12.08 -5.17 -17.81
C GLU A 222 -11.10 -5.94 -16.94
N LEU A 223 -11.55 -6.59 -15.85
CA LEU A 223 -10.68 -7.45 -15.05
C LEU A 223 -10.09 -8.62 -15.86
N GLY A 224 -10.73 -9.02 -16.96
CA GLY A 224 -10.21 -10.02 -17.90
C GLY A 224 -8.95 -9.57 -18.67
N ASN A 225 -8.55 -8.30 -18.60
CA ASN A 225 -7.32 -7.79 -19.20
C ASN A 225 -6.07 -8.07 -18.33
N LEU A 226 -6.26 -8.50 -17.08
CA LEU A 226 -5.18 -8.68 -16.09
C LEU A 226 -4.44 -10.01 -16.30
N THR A 227 -3.81 -10.19 -17.46
CA THR A 227 -3.17 -11.47 -17.85
C THR A 227 -2.06 -11.98 -16.92
N MET A 228 -1.59 -11.14 -15.98
CA MET A 228 -0.63 -11.50 -14.93
C MET A 228 -1.28 -12.00 -13.64
N LEU A 229 -2.60 -11.88 -13.50
CA LEU A 229 -3.34 -12.13 -12.27
C LEU A 229 -3.34 -13.63 -11.93
N ASN A 230 -2.87 -13.93 -10.72
CA ASN A 230 -2.82 -15.27 -10.13
C ASN A 230 -3.99 -15.47 -9.16
N GLU A 231 -4.37 -14.42 -8.43
CA GLU A 231 -5.42 -14.52 -7.42
C GLU A 231 -6.43 -13.38 -7.53
N LEU A 232 -7.71 -13.73 -7.61
CA LEU A 232 -8.85 -12.82 -7.63
C LEU A 232 -9.86 -13.23 -6.56
N ILE A 233 -9.88 -12.47 -5.46
CA ILE A 233 -10.66 -12.81 -4.26
C ILE A 233 -11.67 -11.70 -4.01
N LEU A 234 -12.93 -11.98 -4.35
CA LEU A 234 -14.06 -11.02 -4.30
C LEU A 234 -15.20 -11.51 -3.39
N SER A 235 -14.96 -12.56 -2.61
CA SER A 235 -15.98 -13.19 -1.76
C SER A 235 -16.55 -12.25 -0.70
N ILE A 236 -17.71 -12.57 -0.12
CA ILE A 236 -18.28 -11.81 1.01
C ILE A 236 -18.45 -10.31 0.65
N ASN A 237 -19.28 -10.06 -0.35
CA ASN A 237 -19.63 -8.73 -0.85
C ASN A 237 -21.12 -8.73 -1.31
N ASN A 238 -21.58 -7.64 -1.91
CA ASN A 238 -22.91 -7.51 -2.51
C ASN A 238 -22.87 -7.50 -4.06
N LEU A 239 -21.83 -8.07 -4.69
CA LEU A 239 -21.68 -8.11 -6.15
C LEU A 239 -22.81 -8.91 -6.79
N ASN A 240 -23.24 -8.52 -7.98
CA ASN A 240 -24.38 -9.11 -8.69
C ASN A 240 -24.12 -9.28 -10.19
N GLY A 241 -25.10 -9.83 -10.90
CA GLY A 241 -24.98 -10.09 -12.34
C GLY A 241 -24.07 -11.28 -12.66
N PRO A 242 -23.78 -11.51 -13.95
CA PRO A 242 -23.04 -12.67 -14.41
C PRO A 242 -21.54 -12.54 -14.17
N ILE A 243 -20.88 -13.70 -14.08
CA ILE A 243 -19.43 -13.80 -14.14
C ILE A 243 -19.01 -13.40 -15.58
N PRO A 244 -18.14 -12.39 -15.77
CA PRO A 244 -17.70 -12.00 -17.10
C PRO A 244 -16.93 -13.15 -17.77
N HIS A 245 -17.32 -13.50 -19.00
CA HIS A 245 -16.60 -14.49 -19.80
C HIS A 245 -15.13 -14.10 -20.05
N THR A 246 -14.83 -12.80 -20.00
CA THR A 246 -13.46 -12.27 -20.13
C THR A 246 -12.53 -12.74 -19.00
N LEU A 247 -13.04 -13.20 -17.86
CA LEU A 247 -12.20 -13.84 -16.83
C LEU A 247 -11.56 -15.14 -17.34
N GLY A 248 -12.10 -15.76 -18.39
CA GLY A 248 -11.47 -16.89 -19.08
C GLY A 248 -10.15 -16.55 -19.78
N ASN A 249 -9.83 -15.26 -19.98
CA ASN A 249 -8.55 -14.82 -20.53
C ASN A 249 -7.40 -14.86 -19.51
N LEU A 250 -7.72 -15.02 -18.22
CA LEU A 250 -6.75 -14.98 -17.11
C LEU A 250 -5.99 -16.30 -17.00
N SER A 251 -5.12 -16.58 -17.99
CA SER A 251 -4.38 -17.84 -18.11
C SER A 251 -3.46 -18.21 -16.95
N LYS A 252 -3.17 -17.28 -16.04
CA LYS A 252 -2.35 -17.50 -14.83
C LYS A 252 -3.17 -17.65 -13.54
N LEU A 253 -4.49 -17.51 -13.62
CA LEU A 253 -5.36 -17.49 -12.45
C LEU A 253 -5.35 -18.85 -11.76
N ARG A 254 -4.92 -18.87 -10.50
CA ARG A 254 -4.85 -20.05 -9.63
C ARG A 254 -5.98 -20.06 -8.60
N ALA A 255 -6.43 -18.87 -8.18
CA ALA A 255 -7.49 -18.72 -7.20
C ALA A 255 -8.56 -17.72 -7.67
N LEU A 256 -9.81 -18.18 -7.71
CA LEU A 256 -10.98 -17.36 -7.96
C LEU A 256 -12.02 -17.63 -6.87
N LYS A 257 -12.23 -16.66 -5.96
CA LYS A 257 -13.22 -16.79 -4.88
C LYS A 257 -14.31 -15.74 -5.04
N LEU A 258 -15.53 -16.21 -5.33
CA LEU A 258 -16.70 -15.36 -5.58
C LEU A 258 -17.87 -15.64 -4.63
N PHE A 259 -17.71 -16.57 -3.68
CA PHE A 259 -18.78 -17.01 -2.77
C PHE A 259 -19.30 -15.86 -1.88
N ASN A 260 -20.50 -16.02 -1.32
CA ASN A 260 -21.17 -14.98 -0.52
C ASN A 260 -21.29 -13.63 -1.24
N ASN A 261 -21.76 -13.69 -2.48
CA ASN A 261 -22.22 -12.56 -3.29
C ASN A 261 -23.65 -12.84 -3.79
N ARG A 262 -24.19 -11.97 -4.65
CA ARG A 262 -25.49 -12.09 -5.34
C ARG A 262 -25.31 -12.34 -6.85
N ILE A 263 -24.25 -13.05 -7.22
CA ILE A 263 -23.90 -13.39 -8.61
C ILE A 263 -24.99 -14.31 -9.18
N ASP A 264 -25.42 -14.02 -10.41
CA ASP A 264 -26.51 -14.72 -11.10
C ASP A 264 -26.22 -14.82 -12.60
N GLY A 265 -26.86 -15.74 -13.31
CA GLY A 265 -26.62 -16.00 -14.73
C GLY A 265 -25.77 -17.25 -15.00
N PRO A 266 -25.61 -17.63 -16.28
CA PRO A 266 -24.92 -18.85 -16.66
C PRO A 266 -23.41 -18.74 -16.40
N ILE A 267 -22.84 -19.86 -15.98
CA ILE A 267 -21.38 -20.03 -15.89
C ILE A 267 -20.78 -19.92 -17.31
N PRO A 268 -19.70 -19.14 -17.51
CA PRO A 268 -19.01 -19.06 -18.79
C PRO A 268 -18.51 -20.43 -19.31
N PRO A 269 -18.64 -20.71 -20.61
CA PRO A 269 -18.41 -22.03 -21.19
C PRO A 269 -16.93 -22.47 -21.35
N GLU A 270 -15.93 -21.60 -21.13
CA GLU A 270 -14.52 -21.94 -21.33
C GLU A 270 -13.94 -23.01 -20.34
N LEU A 271 -13.03 -23.84 -20.88
CA LEU A 271 -12.76 -25.27 -20.56
C LEU A 271 -12.33 -25.67 -19.12
N GLU A 272 -11.80 -24.76 -18.29
CA GLU A 272 -11.32 -25.10 -16.93
C GLU A 272 -12.41 -24.90 -15.86
N ILE A 273 -13.30 -23.95 -16.09
CA ILE A 273 -14.46 -23.65 -15.24
C ILE A 273 -15.46 -24.82 -15.27
N GLN A 274 -15.58 -25.48 -16.42
CA GLN A 274 -16.48 -26.63 -16.60
C GLN A 274 -16.07 -27.86 -15.76
N LYS A 275 -14.77 -28.12 -15.57
CA LYS A 275 -14.29 -29.26 -14.73
C LYS A 275 -14.44 -28.99 -13.24
N MET A 276 -14.19 -27.75 -12.81
CA MET A 276 -14.31 -27.34 -11.40
C MET A 276 -15.77 -27.28 -10.95
N LEU A 277 -16.67 -26.78 -11.80
CA LEU A 277 -18.10 -26.74 -11.52
C LEU A 277 -18.81 -28.09 -11.62
N THR A 278 -18.39 -28.98 -12.52
CA THR A 278 -18.97 -30.33 -12.60
C THR A 278 -18.74 -31.11 -11.29
N SER A 279 -17.60 -30.90 -10.62
CA SER A 279 -17.27 -31.58 -9.36
C SER A 279 -17.98 -30.99 -8.14
N ILE A 280 -18.09 -29.65 -8.05
CA ILE A 280 -18.82 -28.95 -6.97
C ILE A 280 -20.33 -29.23 -7.05
N ILE A 281 -20.89 -29.32 -8.27
CA ILE A 281 -22.29 -29.63 -8.51
C ILE A 281 -22.61 -31.11 -8.15
N ILE A 282 -21.73 -32.08 -8.44
CA ILE A 282 -21.91 -33.49 -8.03
C ILE A 282 -21.86 -33.65 -6.49
N LEU A 283 -21.02 -32.89 -5.80
CA LEU A 283 -20.90 -32.92 -4.33
C LEU A 283 -22.13 -32.31 -3.63
N ALA A 284 -22.63 -31.18 -4.16
CA ALA A 284 -23.84 -30.52 -3.66
C ALA A 284 -25.10 -31.37 -3.89
N ILE A 285 -25.21 -32.05 -5.03
CA ILE A 285 -26.36 -32.95 -5.35
C ILE A 285 -26.38 -34.22 -4.47
N LYS A 286 -25.22 -34.78 -4.10
CA LYS A 286 -25.15 -35.92 -3.15
C LYS A 286 -25.44 -35.50 -1.70
N CYS A 287 -25.10 -34.28 -1.29
CA CYS A 287 -25.43 -33.73 0.03
C CYS A 287 -26.93 -33.41 0.21
N LEU A 288 -27.63 -33.09 -0.88
CA LEU A 288 -29.07 -32.81 -0.86
C LEU A 288 -29.93 -34.10 -0.75
N ASN A 289 -29.38 -35.28 -1.04
CA ASN A 289 -30.14 -36.54 -1.17
C ASN A 289 -29.82 -37.63 -0.12
N ALA A 290 -29.00 -37.39 0.91
CA ALA A 290 -28.68 -38.37 1.95
C ALA A 290 -28.94 -37.86 3.38
N ASN A 291 -29.33 -38.81 4.24
CA ASN A 291 -29.85 -38.68 5.61
C ASN A 291 -29.22 -37.54 6.47
N PRO A 292 -30.01 -36.65 7.11
CA PRO A 292 -29.53 -35.40 7.72
C PRO A 292 -28.48 -35.51 8.84
N GLU A 293 -28.38 -36.65 9.54
CA GLU A 293 -27.51 -36.81 10.72
C GLU A 293 -26.08 -37.28 10.40
N MET A 294 -25.79 -37.71 9.16
CA MET A 294 -24.43 -38.09 8.72
C MET A 294 -23.79 -37.05 7.77
N ARG A 295 -24.27 -35.81 7.80
CA ARG A 295 -23.71 -34.74 6.97
C ARG A 295 -22.28 -34.41 7.41
N PRO A 296 -21.28 -34.38 6.50
CA PRO A 296 -19.99 -33.79 6.82
C PRO A 296 -20.17 -32.29 7.08
N THR A 297 -19.36 -31.74 7.98
CA THR A 297 -19.39 -30.30 8.22
C THR A 297 -18.69 -29.57 7.06
N MET A 298 -18.99 -28.29 6.85
CA MET A 298 -18.29 -27.48 5.84
C MET A 298 -16.76 -27.44 6.05
N TYR A 299 -16.30 -27.74 7.27
CA TYR A 299 -14.90 -27.89 7.63
C TYR A 299 -14.28 -29.17 7.05
N ASP A 300 -15.00 -30.30 7.06
CA ASP A 300 -14.51 -31.57 6.51
C ASP A 300 -14.42 -31.54 4.97
N VAL A 301 -15.33 -30.80 4.33
CA VAL A 301 -15.31 -30.59 2.88
C VAL A 301 -14.14 -29.69 2.47
N SER A 302 -13.82 -28.65 3.24
CA SER A 302 -12.71 -27.74 2.93
C SER A 302 -11.34 -28.40 3.11
N GLN A 303 -11.17 -29.29 4.10
CA GLN A 303 -9.92 -30.05 4.29
C GLN A 303 -9.64 -31.02 3.12
N GLN A 304 -10.66 -31.65 2.55
CA GLN A 304 -10.48 -32.57 1.40
C GLN A 304 -10.16 -31.85 0.10
N ILE A 305 -10.69 -30.64 -0.10
CA ILE A 305 -10.33 -29.78 -1.24
C ILE A 305 -8.86 -29.34 -1.13
N SER A 306 -8.39 -29.05 0.09
CA SER A 306 -7.03 -28.56 0.32
C SER A 306 -5.95 -29.62 0.07
N ALA A 307 -6.25 -30.92 0.16
CA ALA A 307 -5.30 -32.01 -0.12
C ALA A 307 -5.09 -32.29 -1.63
N ILE A 308 -6.00 -31.84 -2.48
CA ILE A 308 -5.95 -32.07 -3.94
C ILE A 308 -5.11 -31.00 -4.65
N CYS A 309 -4.93 -29.83 -4.04
CA CYS A 309 -4.09 -28.73 -4.54
C CYS A 309 -2.63 -28.77 -4.04
N ALA A 310 -2.09 -29.93 -3.67
CA ALA A 310 -0.69 -30.00 -3.22
C ALA A 310 0.34 -29.89 -4.37
N ASP A 311 -0.04 -30.15 -5.63
CA ASP A 311 0.86 -30.13 -6.80
C ASP A 311 0.31 -29.31 -8.01
N CYS A 312 -0.58 -28.34 -7.75
CA CYS A 312 -0.99 -27.34 -8.74
C CYS A 312 -0.81 -25.97 -8.10
N PHE A 313 0.36 -25.33 -8.16
CA PHE A 313 1.26 -25.15 -9.31
C PHE A 313 2.72 -25.00 -8.88
#